data_AF-A0A822F8S3-F1
#
_entry.id   AF-A0A822F8S3-F1
#
_cell.length_a   1.000
_cell.length_b   1.000
_cell.length_c   1.000
_cell.angle_alpha   90.00
_cell.angle_beta   90.00
_cell.angle_gamma   90.00
#
_symmetry.space_group_name_H-M   'P 1'
#
loop_
_entity.id
_entity.type
_entity.pdbx_description
1 polymer ?
#
loop_
_entity_poly.entity_id
_entity_poly.type
_entity_poly.pdbx_seq_one_letter_code
_entity_poly.pdbx_strand_id
1 'polypeptide(L)'
;NCYCHVLHNGVKTAHGDLPIDIETILFILSKFVPKIRWLSLLRSIQRLLETFEPVKLFFLTQETPSNVLRLLKFFFDNDEGLCILHFLQNVLSDIQQAELQLQRSYTTAVDLYFIITSLINKLRQKLSDKYYGNNTRLVSNDITKIDPIRSEEIMKAFDVFINTVIGYIESYFNYDSEFYEKLSFFNSQSFNLLTWKNVIDVVDLIHIDDLDIDQLYSEFCDIKCLYDNLKKKSINLSDQVKSYISSKTNGFSTTRINHQNVVYDDNDDEEIISLSNKQTEDFIRSDQLWAYLLNINPYSKPNF
;
A
#
# COMPACT_ATOMS: atom_id res chain seq x y z
N ASN A 1 -22.26 0.95 9.38
CA ASN A 1 -21.93 0.25 8.11
C ASN A 1 -20.60 -0.45 8.23
N CYS A 2 -20.41 -1.60 7.57
CA CYS A 2 -19.09 -2.25 7.51
C CYS A 2 -18.11 -1.34 6.73
N TYR A 3 -16.99 -0.94 7.35
CA TYR A 3 -16.05 -0.01 6.73
C TYR A 3 -15.36 -0.60 5.48
N CYS A 4 -15.23 -1.92 5.36
CA CYS A 4 -14.80 -2.53 4.09
C CYS A 4 -15.77 -2.21 2.94
N HIS A 5 -17.09 -2.24 3.19
CA HIS A 5 -18.07 -1.85 2.18
C HIS A 5 -18.02 -0.35 1.89
N VAL A 6 -17.72 0.50 2.89
CA VAL A 6 -17.54 1.94 2.69
C VAL A 6 -16.35 2.20 1.75
N LEU A 7 -15.20 1.58 2.00
CA LEU A 7 -14.01 1.70 1.15
C LEU A 7 -14.29 1.24 -0.28
N HIS A 8 -14.89 0.05 -0.43
CA HIS A 8 -15.25 -0.50 -1.74
C HIS A 8 -16.21 0.40 -2.52
N ASN A 9 -17.27 0.89 -1.87
CA ASN A 9 -18.26 1.75 -2.52
C ASN A 9 -17.72 3.14 -2.84
N GLY A 10 -16.76 3.66 -2.06
CA GLY A 10 -16.06 4.91 -2.37
C GLY A 10 -15.33 4.82 -3.71
N VAL A 11 -14.59 3.74 -3.92
CA VAL A 11 -13.93 3.44 -5.22
C VAL A 11 -14.97 3.33 -6.34
N LYS A 12 -16.03 2.55 -6.12
CA LYS A 12 -17.09 2.35 -7.11
C LYS A 12 -17.77 3.67 -7.52
N THR A 13 -17.98 4.57 -6.56
CA THR A 13 -18.56 5.90 -6.81
C THR A 13 -17.62 6.76 -7.65
N ALA A 14 -16.31 6.72 -7.37
CA ALA A 14 -15.31 7.51 -8.07
C ALA A 14 -15.01 7.02 -9.50
N HIS A 15 -15.37 5.78 -9.87
CA HIS A 15 -15.08 5.25 -11.20
C HIS A 15 -15.65 6.07 -12.35
N GLY A 16 -16.79 6.74 -12.13
CA GLY A 16 -17.41 7.62 -13.13
C GLY A 16 -16.61 8.90 -13.43
N ASP A 17 -15.62 9.23 -12.60
CA ASP A 17 -14.80 10.44 -12.75
C ASP A 17 -13.62 10.24 -13.72
N LEU A 18 -13.34 8.99 -14.11
CA LEU A 18 -12.24 8.67 -15.03
C LEU A 18 -12.67 8.84 -16.50
N PRO A 19 -11.77 9.31 -17.37
CA PRO A 19 -12.09 9.54 -18.78
C PRO A 19 -12.28 8.24 -19.57
N ILE A 20 -11.81 7.12 -19.04
CA ILE A 20 -11.96 5.78 -19.62
C ILE A 20 -12.60 4.88 -18.58
N ASP A 21 -13.71 4.24 -18.96
CA ASP A 21 -14.37 3.22 -18.15
C ASP A 21 -13.55 1.91 -18.15
N ILE A 22 -12.59 1.85 -17.23
CA ILE A 22 -11.72 0.69 -17.04
C ILE A 22 -12.51 -0.55 -16.66
N GLU A 23 -13.65 -0.41 -15.98
CA GLU A 23 -14.49 -1.55 -15.63
C GLU A 23 -15.07 -2.20 -16.89
N THR A 24 -15.64 -1.40 -17.79
CA THR A 24 -16.13 -1.91 -19.08
C THR A 24 -15.00 -2.52 -19.91
N ILE A 25 -13.81 -1.90 -19.95
CA ILE A 25 -12.65 -2.43 -20.68
C ILE A 25 -12.25 -3.81 -20.14
N LEU A 26 -12.05 -3.94 -18.83
CA LEU A 26 -11.64 -5.20 -18.20
C LEU A 26 -12.70 -6.28 -18.33
N PHE A 27 -13.98 -5.93 -18.21
CA PHE A 27 -15.08 -6.87 -18.43
C PHE A 27 -15.07 -7.44 -19.85
N ILE A 28 -14.91 -6.58 -20.87
CA ILE A 28 -14.80 -7.02 -22.26
C ILE A 28 -13.56 -7.90 -22.44
N LEU A 29 -12.39 -7.44 -21.95
CA LEU A 29 -11.13 -8.19 -22.07
C LEU A 29 -11.22 -9.58 -21.44
N SER A 30 -11.93 -9.73 -20.32
CA SER A 30 -12.09 -11.02 -19.65
C SER A 30 -12.77 -12.10 -20.50
N LYS A 31 -13.54 -11.69 -21.54
CA LYS A 31 -14.17 -12.60 -22.51
C LYS A 31 -13.17 -13.16 -23.53
N PHE A 32 -12.07 -12.46 -23.77
CA PHE A 32 -11.03 -12.82 -24.74
C PHE A 32 -9.77 -13.37 -24.07
N VAL A 33 -9.46 -12.89 -22.86
CA VAL A 33 -8.24 -13.20 -22.12
C VAL A 33 -8.62 -13.80 -20.76
N PRO A 34 -8.69 -15.14 -20.63
CA PRO A 34 -9.13 -15.80 -19.40
C PRO A 34 -8.29 -15.45 -18.16
N LYS A 35 -7.03 -15.04 -18.34
CA LYS A 35 -6.16 -14.59 -17.26
C LYS A 35 -6.70 -13.32 -16.58
N ILE A 36 -7.42 -12.44 -17.29
CA ILE A 36 -7.99 -11.18 -16.77
C ILE A 36 -9.34 -11.42 -16.07
N ARG A 37 -9.58 -12.62 -15.51
CA ARG A 37 -10.85 -12.94 -14.84
C ARG A 37 -11.14 -12.01 -13.66
N TRP A 38 -12.32 -11.41 -13.68
CA TRP A 38 -12.84 -10.46 -12.69
C TRP A 38 -13.19 -11.15 -11.37
N LEU A 39 -12.23 -11.20 -10.44
CA LEU A 39 -12.49 -11.57 -9.04
C LEU A 39 -12.37 -10.35 -8.11
N SER A 40 -11.47 -9.43 -8.45
CA SER A 40 -11.40 -8.08 -7.91
C SER A 40 -10.80 -7.15 -8.97
N LEU A 41 -11.17 -5.87 -8.92
CA LEU A 41 -10.70 -4.88 -9.89
C LEU A 41 -9.18 -4.78 -9.89
N LEU A 42 -8.56 -4.60 -8.72
CA LEU A 42 -7.10 -4.47 -8.59
C LEU A 42 -6.35 -5.69 -9.15
N ARG A 43 -6.81 -6.92 -8.86
CA ARG A 43 -6.16 -8.11 -9.44
C ARG A 43 -6.30 -8.17 -10.95
N SER A 44 -7.44 -7.73 -11.49
CA SER A 44 -7.67 -7.70 -12.94
C SER A 44 -6.75 -6.69 -13.62
N ILE A 45 -6.58 -5.50 -13.00
CA ILE A 45 -5.62 -4.48 -13.43
C ILE A 45 -4.19 -5.01 -13.38
N GLN A 46 -3.76 -5.62 -12.27
CA GLN A 46 -2.41 -6.17 -12.12
C GLN A 46 -2.09 -7.19 -13.22
N ARG A 47 -3.01 -8.11 -13.49
CA ARG A 47 -2.83 -9.12 -14.54
C ARG A 47 -2.83 -8.52 -15.95
N LEU A 48 -3.64 -7.50 -16.20
CA LEU A 48 -3.58 -6.78 -17.48
C LEU A 48 -2.23 -6.07 -17.62
N LEU A 49 -1.74 -5.38 -16.59
CA LEU A 49 -0.43 -4.73 -16.62
C LEU A 49 0.72 -5.72 -16.87
N GLU A 50 0.68 -6.91 -16.25
CA GLU A 50 1.66 -7.99 -16.49
C GLU A 50 1.65 -8.52 -17.93
N THR A 51 0.53 -8.37 -18.63
CA THR A 51 0.33 -8.89 -20.00
C THR A 51 0.01 -7.78 -21.00
N PHE A 52 0.29 -6.53 -20.65
CA PHE A 52 -0.22 -5.37 -21.38
C PHE A 52 0.27 -5.36 -22.82
N GLU A 53 1.58 -5.52 -23.01
CA GLU A 53 2.20 -5.42 -24.33
C GLU A 53 1.74 -6.54 -25.29
N PRO A 54 1.76 -7.84 -24.91
CA PRO A 54 1.19 -8.88 -25.77
C PRO A 54 -0.29 -8.69 -26.11
N VAL A 55 -1.10 -8.23 -25.15
CA VAL A 55 -2.55 -8.02 -25.36
C VAL A 55 -2.80 -6.81 -26.28
N LYS A 56 -2.04 -5.73 -26.09
CA LYS A 56 -2.03 -4.55 -26.97
C LYS A 56 -1.75 -4.95 -28.42
N LEU A 57 -0.64 -5.65 -28.66
CA LEU A 57 -0.26 -6.10 -30.00
C LEU A 57 -1.32 -7.00 -30.64
N PHE A 58 -1.91 -7.92 -29.86
CA PHE A 58 -2.99 -8.77 -30.36
C PHE A 58 -4.17 -7.96 -30.87
N PHE A 59 -4.69 -7.02 -30.08
CA PHE A 59 -5.89 -6.25 -30.47
C PHE A 59 -5.63 -5.22 -31.57
N LEU A 60 -4.42 -4.63 -31.62
CA LEU A 60 -4.06 -3.69 -32.70
C LEU A 60 -3.94 -4.40 -34.07
N THR A 61 -3.52 -5.67 -34.09
CA THR A 61 -3.35 -6.46 -35.33
C THR A 61 -4.64 -7.08 -35.87
N GLN A 62 -5.70 -7.20 -35.07
CA GLN A 62 -6.98 -7.73 -35.55
C GLN A 62 -7.62 -6.79 -36.58
N GLU A 63 -8.21 -7.30 -37.65
CA GLU A 63 -9.13 -6.49 -38.47
C GLU A 63 -10.35 -6.09 -37.62
N THR A 64 -10.98 -4.94 -37.89
CA THR A 64 -11.95 -4.30 -36.97
C THR A 64 -13.41 -4.42 -37.45
N PRO A 65 -14.07 -5.59 -37.35
CA PRO A 65 -15.45 -5.74 -37.82
C PRO A 65 -16.51 -5.31 -36.79
N SER A 66 -16.18 -5.21 -35.49
CA SER A 66 -17.17 -4.95 -34.42
C SER A 66 -16.85 -3.69 -33.59
N ASN A 67 -17.91 -3.06 -33.05
CA ASN A 67 -17.79 -1.90 -32.16
C ASN A 67 -16.98 -2.22 -30.88
N VAL A 68 -17.05 -3.47 -30.40
CA VAL A 68 -16.30 -3.95 -29.24
C VAL A 68 -14.79 -3.92 -29.50
N LEU A 69 -14.37 -4.38 -30.68
CA LEU A 69 -12.96 -4.34 -31.07
C LEU A 69 -12.47 -2.91 -31.30
N ARG A 70 -13.33 -1.99 -31.79
CA ARG A 70 -12.99 -0.57 -31.91
C ARG A 70 -12.68 0.07 -30.56
N LEU A 71 -13.49 -0.22 -29.53
CA LEU A 71 -13.27 0.30 -28.18
C LEU A 71 -11.93 -0.21 -27.60
N LEU A 72 -11.65 -1.51 -27.73
CA LEU A 72 -10.38 -2.08 -27.26
C LEU A 72 -9.18 -1.53 -28.02
N LYS A 73 -9.29 -1.35 -29.35
CA LYS A 73 -8.24 -0.69 -30.12
C LYS A 73 -8.01 0.73 -29.64
N PHE A 74 -9.06 1.54 -29.48
CA PHE A 74 -8.93 2.89 -28.95
C PHE A 74 -8.22 2.92 -27.59
N PHE A 75 -8.55 1.98 -26.70
CA PHE A 75 -7.89 1.84 -25.40
C PHE A 75 -6.39 1.52 -25.49
N PHE A 76 -5.99 0.68 -26.46
CA PHE A 76 -4.59 0.25 -26.62
C PHE A 76 -3.75 1.14 -27.53
N ASP A 77 -4.39 1.94 -28.39
CA ASP A 77 -3.76 2.82 -29.37
C ASP A 77 -3.22 4.12 -28.73
N ASN A 78 -3.68 4.46 -27.51
CA ASN A 78 -3.15 5.56 -26.72
C ASN A 78 -2.58 5.09 -25.38
N ASP A 79 -1.68 5.91 -24.82
CA ASP A 79 -1.06 5.64 -23.53
C ASP A 79 -1.92 6.07 -22.34
N GLU A 80 -3.08 6.70 -22.58
CA GLU A 80 -4.00 7.15 -21.52
C GLU A 80 -4.55 5.96 -20.75
N GLY A 81 -4.98 4.92 -21.47
CA GLY A 81 -5.46 3.68 -20.86
C GLY A 81 -4.42 3.07 -19.92
N LEU A 82 -3.16 3.03 -20.36
CA LEU A 82 -2.03 2.53 -19.55
C LEU A 82 -1.77 3.43 -18.33
N CYS A 83 -1.81 4.76 -18.52
CA CYS A 83 -1.65 5.73 -17.45
C CYS A 83 -2.70 5.54 -16.34
N ILE A 84 -3.98 5.40 -16.74
CA ILE A 84 -5.10 5.18 -15.80
C ILE A 84 -4.96 3.82 -15.10
N LEU A 85 -4.52 2.77 -15.78
CA LEU A 85 -4.27 1.47 -15.13
C LEU A 85 -3.20 1.57 -14.05
N HIS A 86 -2.09 2.28 -14.31
CA HIS A 86 -1.04 2.49 -13.30
C HIS A 86 -1.51 3.35 -12.13
N PHE A 87 -2.29 4.41 -12.42
CA PHE A 87 -2.94 5.22 -11.40
C PHE A 87 -3.83 4.37 -10.48
N LEU A 88 -4.75 3.60 -11.07
CA LEU A 88 -5.66 2.74 -10.32
C LEU A 88 -4.90 1.66 -9.56
N GLN A 89 -3.87 1.04 -10.15
CA GLN A 89 -3.03 0.07 -9.44
C GLN A 89 -2.43 0.69 -8.17
N ASN A 90 -1.95 1.93 -8.23
CA ASN A 90 -1.36 2.62 -7.09
C ASN A 90 -2.40 2.95 -6.00
N VAL A 91 -3.50 3.61 -6.37
CA VAL A 91 -4.52 4.04 -5.41
C VAL A 91 -5.27 2.86 -4.80
N LEU A 92 -5.67 1.88 -5.62
CA LEU A 92 -6.37 0.70 -5.13
C LEU A 92 -5.49 -0.17 -4.24
N SER A 93 -4.16 -0.14 -4.38
CA SER A 93 -3.26 -0.87 -3.48
C SER A 93 -3.29 -0.30 -2.07
N ASP A 94 -3.34 1.03 -1.91
CA ASP A 94 -3.47 1.67 -0.60
C ASP A 94 -4.83 1.35 0.05
N ILE A 95 -5.91 1.37 -0.75
CA ILE A 95 -7.26 1.02 -0.29
C ILE A 95 -7.34 -0.45 0.10
N GLN A 96 -6.82 -1.35 -0.73
CA GLN A 96 -6.77 -2.78 -0.42
C GLN A 96 -5.95 -3.05 0.85
N GLN A 97 -4.85 -2.33 1.08
CA GLN A 97 -4.08 -2.47 2.31
C GLN A 97 -4.92 -2.11 3.54
N ALA A 98 -5.73 -1.06 3.47
CA ALA A 98 -6.65 -0.69 4.55
C ALA A 98 -7.78 -1.73 4.71
N GLU A 99 -8.38 -2.21 3.63
CA GLU A 99 -9.38 -3.30 3.68
C GLU A 99 -8.81 -4.55 4.34
N LEU A 100 -7.60 -4.96 3.98
CA LEU A 100 -6.91 -6.10 4.57
C LEU A 100 -6.58 -5.88 6.04
N GLN A 101 -6.42 -4.65 6.51
CA GLN A 101 -6.32 -4.35 7.94
C GLN A 101 -7.68 -4.52 8.62
N LEU A 102 -8.74 -3.93 8.06
CA LEU A 102 -10.10 -4.02 8.60
C LEU A 102 -10.64 -5.46 8.68
N GLN A 103 -10.18 -6.36 7.80
CA GLN A 103 -10.63 -7.75 7.73
C GLN A 103 -9.88 -8.72 8.66
N ARG A 104 -8.86 -8.27 9.39
CA ARG A 104 -8.09 -9.17 10.27
C ARG A 104 -8.97 -9.67 11.40
N SER A 105 -8.74 -10.93 11.80
CA SER A 105 -9.46 -11.57 12.91
C SER A 105 -9.28 -10.89 14.27
N TYR A 106 -8.23 -10.08 14.41
CA TYR A 106 -7.88 -9.36 15.63
C TYR A 106 -8.07 -7.85 15.51
N THR A 107 -8.60 -7.35 14.40
CA THR A 107 -8.90 -5.92 14.26
C THR A 107 -10.21 -5.61 14.98
N THR A 108 -10.17 -4.58 15.81
CA THR A 108 -11.28 -4.18 16.68
C THR A 108 -11.64 -2.71 16.46
N ALA A 109 -12.68 -2.23 17.15
CA ALA A 109 -13.11 -0.84 17.03
C ALA A 109 -12.00 0.18 17.40
N VAL A 110 -11.04 -0.20 18.26
CA VAL A 110 -9.94 0.70 18.68
C VAL A 110 -8.89 0.91 17.59
N ASP A 111 -8.88 0.06 16.56
CA ASP A 111 -7.95 0.20 15.42
C ASP A 111 -8.52 1.08 14.30
N LEU A 112 -9.85 1.22 14.26
CA LEU A 112 -10.57 1.79 13.13
C LEU A 112 -10.12 3.22 12.81
N TYR A 113 -10.01 4.06 13.84
CA TYR A 113 -9.58 5.45 13.67
C TYR A 113 -8.23 5.54 12.95
N PHE A 114 -7.23 4.80 13.41
CA PHE A 114 -5.89 4.82 12.80
C PHE A 114 -5.89 4.27 11.38
N ILE A 115 -6.64 3.19 11.11
CA ILE A 115 -6.70 2.60 9.77
C ILE A 115 -7.31 3.60 8.76
N ILE A 116 -8.46 4.19 9.10
CA ILE A 116 -9.18 5.10 8.21
C ILE A 116 -8.42 6.42 8.04
N THR A 117 -7.98 7.04 9.13
CA THR A 117 -7.23 8.32 9.06
C THR A 117 -5.89 8.14 8.35
N SER A 118 -5.19 7.01 8.54
CA SER A 118 -3.96 6.71 7.79
C SER A 118 -4.23 6.63 6.29
N LEU A 119 -5.29 5.94 5.87
CA LEU A 119 -5.67 5.87 4.46
C LEU A 119 -6.01 7.27 3.91
N ILE A 120 -6.88 8.03 4.59
CA ILE A 120 -7.28 9.37 4.16
C ILE A 120 -6.05 10.28 4.04
N ASN A 121 -5.15 10.25 5.02
CA ASN A 121 -3.93 11.07 5.01
C ASN A 121 -3.01 10.69 3.84
N LYS A 122 -2.84 9.39 3.55
CA LYS A 122 -2.08 8.96 2.35
C LYS A 122 -2.72 9.50 1.06
N LEU A 123 -4.04 9.40 0.92
CA LEU A 123 -4.75 9.87 -0.26
C LEU A 123 -4.67 11.40 -0.41
N ARG A 124 -4.83 12.15 0.68
CA ARG A 124 -4.62 13.60 0.71
C ARG A 124 -3.19 14.00 0.37
N GLN A 125 -2.21 13.26 0.87
CA GLN A 125 -0.81 13.52 0.55
C GLN A 125 -0.53 13.34 -0.94
N LYS A 126 -1.11 12.32 -1.60
CA LYS A 126 -1.01 12.15 -3.06
C LYS A 126 -1.58 13.35 -3.82
N LEU A 127 -2.71 13.89 -3.37
CA LEU A 127 -3.32 15.11 -3.96
C LEU A 127 -2.41 16.33 -3.78
N SER A 128 -1.86 16.50 -2.58
CA SER A 128 -0.94 17.60 -2.27
C SER A 128 0.33 17.53 -3.12
N ASP A 129 0.93 16.35 -3.22
CA ASP A 129 2.20 16.14 -3.91
C ASP A 129 2.04 15.92 -5.42
N LYS A 130 0.79 15.82 -5.91
CA LYS A 130 0.46 15.42 -7.29
C LYS A 130 1.18 14.14 -7.72
N TYR A 131 1.27 13.18 -6.79
CA TYR A 131 2.00 11.94 -6.99
C TYR A 131 1.07 10.72 -6.91
N TYR A 132 0.88 10.05 -8.04
CA TYR A 132 0.00 8.88 -8.16
C TYR A 132 0.75 7.60 -8.54
N GLY A 133 2.02 7.52 -8.18
CA GLY A 133 2.90 6.37 -8.46
C GLY A 133 3.89 6.63 -9.59
N ASN A 134 5.05 5.98 -9.50
CA ASN A 134 6.16 6.18 -10.44
C ASN A 134 5.80 5.82 -11.88
N ASN A 135 5.12 4.69 -12.10
CA ASN A 135 4.75 4.27 -13.45
C ASN A 135 3.73 5.22 -14.07
N THR A 136 2.75 5.69 -13.29
CA THR A 136 1.81 6.76 -13.71
C THR A 136 2.58 8.01 -14.14
N ARG A 137 3.57 8.43 -13.36
CA ARG A 137 4.43 9.59 -13.66
C ARG A 137 5.24 9.40 -14.94
N LEU A 138 5.79 8.21 -15.17
CA LEU A 138 6.56 7.92 -16.38
C LEU A 138 5.68 8.04 -17.62
N VAL A 139 4.52 7.39 -17.61
CA VAL A 139 3.57 7.42 -18.74
C VAL A 139 2.98 8.82 -18.93
N SER A 140 2.62 9.52 -17.85
CA SER A 140 2.08 10.89 -17.96
C SER A 140 3.11 11.86 -18.51
N ASN A 141 4.41 11.70 -18.20
CA ASN A 141 5.47 12.51 -18.79
C ASN A 141 5.59 12.27 -20.29
N ASP A 142 5.40 11.04 -20.75
CA ASP A 142 5.42 10.72 -22.19
C ASP A 142 4.20 11.29 -22.92
N ILE A 143 3.01 11.20 -22.32
CA ILE A 143 1.80 11.89 -22.82
C ILE A 143 2.04 13.41 -22.87
N THR A 144 2.62 14.00 -21.82
CA THR A 144 2.87 15.46 -21.74
C THR A 144 3.78 15.97 -22.88
N LYS A 145 4.73 15.16 -23.35
CA LYS A 145 5.60 15.53 -24.48
C LYS A 145 4.83 15.65 -25.79
N ILE A 146 3.74 14.89 -25.94
CA ILE A 146 2.94 14.78 -27.17
C ILE A 146 1.73 15.72 -27.08
N ASP A 147 1.00 15.66 -25.98
CA ASP A 147 -0.21 16.43 -25.70
C ASP A 147 -0.26 16.88 -24.23
N PRO A 148 0.29 18.08 -23.92
CA PRO A 148 0.28 18.64 -22.58
C PRO A 148 -1.13 18.89 -22.02
N ILE A 149 -2.07 19.31 -22.87
CA ILE A 149 -3.44 19.65 -22.47
C ILE A 149 -4.14 18.36 -22.01
N ARG A 150 -4.01 17.30 -22.80
CA ARG A 150 -4.62 16.01 -22.47
C ARG A 150 -4.02 15.39 -21.20
N SER A 151 -2.71 15.51 -21.01
CA SER A 151 -2.06 15.09 -19.76
C SER A 151 -2.65 15.82 -18.55
N GLU A 152 -2.85 17.13 -18.65
CA GLU A 152 -3.45 17.92 -17.56
C GLU A 152 -4.90 17.49 -17.26
N GLU A 153 -5.71 17.21 -18.29
CA GLU A 153 -7.08 16.69 -18.11
C GLU A 153 -7.10 15.34 -17.38
N ILE A 154 -6.20 14.43 -17.73
CA ILE A 154 -6.08 13.12 -17.08
C ILE A 154 -5.68 13.29 -15.61
N MET A 155 -4.71 14.15 -15.32
CA MET A 155 -4.26 14.42 -13.96
C MET A 155 -5.37 15.08 -13.11
N LYS A 156 -6.17 15.96 -13.70
CA LYS A 156 -7.37 16.51 -13.04
C LYS A 156 -8.40 15.42 -12.74
N ALA A 157 -8.63 14.48 -13.66
CA ALA A 157 -9.52 13.35 -13.40
C ALA A 157 -9.03 12.47 -12.23
N PHE A 158 -7.71 12.30 -12.08
CA PHE A 158 -7.13 11.61 -10.92
C PHE A 158 -7.38 12.35 -9.60
N ASP A 159 -7.27 13.68 -9.61
CA ASP A 159 -7.62 14.49 -8.45
C ASP A 159 -9.09 14.33 -8.06
N VAL A 160 -10.00 14.41 -9.05
CA VAL A 160 -11.44 14.25 -8.82
C VAL A 160 -11.72 12.86 -8.25
N PHE A 161 -11.17 11.80 -8.86
CA PHE A 161 -11.32 10.43 -8.37
C PHE A 161 -10.93 10.30 -6.89
N ILE A 162 -9.73 10.77 -6.52
CA ILE A 162 -9.26 10.63 -5.13
C ILE A 162 -10.12 11.47 -4.17
N ASN A 163 -10.52 12.68 -4.56
CA ASN A 163 -11.42 13.51 -3.76
C ASN A 163 -12.79 12.86 -3.57
N THR A 164 -13.35 12.23 -4.62
CA THR A 164 -14.62 11.48 -4.53
C THR A 164 -14.49 10.31 -3.56
N VAL A 165 -13.39 9.55 -3.61
CA VAL A 165 -13.13 8.46 -2.66
C VAL A 165 -13.03 9.01 -1.22
N ILE A 166 -12.24 10.05 -0.99
CA ILE A 166 -12.08 10.68 0.33
C ILE A 166 -13.44 11.16 0.85
N GLY A 167 -14.16 11.95 0.07
CA GLY A 167 -15.46 12.50 0.45
C GLY A 167 -16.48 11.42 0.76
N TYR A 168 -16.48 10.31 0.00
CA TYR A 168 -17.33 9.17 0.31
C TYR A 168 -16.97 8.56 1.67
N ILE A 169 -15.69 8.26 1.93
CA ILE A 169 -15.25 7.67 3.21
C ILE A 169 -15.61 8.60 4.38
N GLU A 170 -15.32 9.90 4.24
CA GLU A 170 -15.58 10.92 5.27
C GLU A 170 -17.07 11.08 5.57
N SER A 171 -17.94 10.95 4.57
CA SER A 171 -19.40 11.02 4.78
C SER A 171 -19.93 9.95 5.75
N TYR A 172 -19.24 8.80 5.87
CA TYR A 172 -19.59 7.75 6.83
C TYR A 172 -18.75 7.83 8.11
N PHE A 173 -17.47 8.21 8.01
CA PHE A 173 -16.57 8.19 9.15
C PHE A 173 -16.75 9.39 10.09
N ASN A 174 -17.04 10.58 9.55
CA ASN A 174 -17.07 11.83 10.33
C ASN A 174 -18.18 11.88 11.37
N TYR A 175 -19.26 11.11 11.20
CA TYR A 175 -20.34 11.05 12.18
C TYR A 175 -19.86 10.46 13.52
N ASP A 176 -19.01 9.42 13.46
CA ASP A 176 -18.52 8.70 14.63
C ASP A 176 -17.01 8.94 14.88
N SER A 177 -16.39 9.92 14.21
CA SER A 177 -14.93 10.08 14.22
C SER A 177 -14.40 10.40 15.61
N GLU A 178 -15.09 11.25 16.37
CA GLU A 178 -14.72 11.58 17.75
C GLU A 178 -14.78 10.33 18.64
N PHE A 179 -15.81 9.50 18.48
CA PHE A 179 -15.94 8.25 19.23
C PHE A 179 -14.78 7.30 18.96
N TYR A 180 -14.47 7.05 17.67
CA TYR A 180 -13.37 6.18 17.31
C TYR A 180 -12.00 6.75 17.68
N GLU A 181 -11.84 8.07 17.65
CA GLU A 181 -10.63 8.75 18.11
C GLU A 181 -10.37 8.48 19.59
N LYS A 182 -11.37 8.71 20.46
CA LYS A 182 -11.22 8.46 21.90
C LYS A 182 -11.02 6.98 22.22
N LEU A 183 -11.68 6.07 21.48
CA LEU A 183 -11.44 4.63 21.61
C LEU A 183 -10.02 4.21 21.21
N SER A 184 -9.38 4.94 20.28
CA SER A 184 -8.08 4.57 19.74
C SER A 184 -6.95 4.55 20.79
N PHE A 185 -7.11 5.24 21.92
CA PHE A 185 -6.15 5.21 23.03
C PHE A 185 -6.02 3.83 23.70
N PHE A 186 -7.05 2.98 23.56
CA PHE A 186 -7.02 1.60 24.03
C PHE A 186 -6.29 0.66 23.08
N ASN A 187 -5.78 1.16 21.94
CA ASN A 187 -4.90 0.40 21.07
C ASN A 187 -3.59 0.05 21.77
N SER A 188 -3.14 -1.20 21.59
CA SER A 188 -1.85 -1.69 22.08
C SER A 188 -0.64 -0.79 21.77
N GLN A 189 -0.66 -0.06 20.64
CA GLN A 189 0.43 0.83 20.23
C GLN A 189 0.44 2.16 20.99
N SER A 190 -0.71 2.57 21.52
CA SER A 190 -0.91 3.86 22.19
C SER A 190 -1.11 3.71 23.70
N PHE A 191 -1.10 2.48 24.22
CA PHE A 191 -1.38 2.20 25.63
C PHE A 191 -0.40 2.90 26.60
N ASN A 192 0.83 3.17 26.17
CA ASN A 192 1.78 3.98 26.92
C ASN A 192 1.30 5.42 27.13
N LEU A 193 0.55 5.98 26.18
CA LEU A 193 -0.02 7.32 26.22
C LEU A 193 -1.37 7.37 26.93
N LEU A 194 -1.99 6.23 27.22
CA LEU A 194 -3.29 6.15 27.89
C LEU A 194 -3.23 6.79 29.29
N THR A 195 -4.08 7.78 29.51
CA THR A 195 -4.29 8.47 30.80
C THR A 195 -5.68 8.19 31.35
N TRP A 196 -5.89 8.44 32.65
CA TRP A 196 -7.21 8.35 33.26
C TRP A 196 -8.25 9.25 32.57
N LYS A 197 -7.83 10.44 32.14
CA LYS A 197 -8.69 11.35 31.37
C LYS A 197 -9.25 10.68 30.12
N ASN A 198 -8.44 9.93 29.38
CA ASN A 198 -8.90 9.23 28.18
C ASN A 198 -9.96 8.16 28.50
N VAL A 199 -9.85 7.49 29.65
CA VAL A 199 -10.82 6.48 30.09
C VAL A 199 -12.16 7.14 30.40
N ILE A 200 -12.14 8.21 31.20
CA ILE A 200 -13.34 8.98 31.53
C ILE A 200 -13.98 9.59 30.28
N ASP A 201 -13.20 10.17 29.37
CA ASP A 201 -13.75 10.78 28.16
C ASP A 201 -14.49 9.73 27.28
N VAL A 202 -14.17 8.43 27.39
CA VAL A 202 -14.90 7.33 26.71
C VAL A 202 -16.13 6.89 27.51
N VAL A 203 -16.03 6.80 28.84
CA VAL A 203 -17.19 6.53 29.71
C VAL A 203 -18.28 7.57 29.48
N ASP A 204 -17.89 8.84 29.45
CA ASP A 204 -18.76 9.98 29.19
C ASP A 204 -19.39 9.94 27.79
N LEU A 205 -18.78 9.26 26.81
CA LEU A 205 -19.37 9.08 25.49
C LEU A 205 -20.35 7.90 25.41
N ILE A 206 -20.06 6.80 26.10
CA ILE A 206 -20.85 5.57 26.00
C ILE A 206 -22.09 5.62 26.90
N HIS A 207 -22.06 6.45 27.96
CA HIS A 207 -23.15 6.59 28.94
C HIS A 207 -23.56 5.23 29.53
N ILE A 208 -22.62 4.58 30.23
CA ILE A 208 -22.89 3.32 30.91
C ILE A 208 -23.59 3.61 32.25
N ASP A 209 -24.87 3.24 32.35
CA ASP A 209 -25.63 3.32 33.58
C ASP A 209 -25.01 2.43 34.68
N ASP A 210 -25.04 2.91 35.93
CA ASP A 210 -24.56 2.19 37.12
C ASP A 210 -23.07 1.78 37.11
N LEU A 211 -22.23 2.46 36.32
CA LEU A 211 -20.79 2.23 36.33
C LEU A 211 -20.14 2.78 37.60
N ASP A 212 -19.50 1.91 38.39
CA ASP A 212 -18.68 2.30 39.53
C ASP A 212 -17.33 2.88 39.05
N ILE A 213 -17.25 4.21 39.07
CA ILE A 213 -16.08 4.97 38.60
C ILE A 213 -14.85 4.75 39.50
N ASP A 214 -15.03 4.56 40.80
CA ASP A 214 -13.92 4.37 41.74
C ASP A 214 -13.31 2.97 41.57
N GLN A 215 -14.16 1.96 41.35
CA GLN A 215 -13.71 0.62 40.98
C GLN A 215 -12.99 0.63 39.63
N LEU A 216 -13.52 1.32 38.62
CA LEU A 216 -12.88 1.46 37.31
C LEU A 216 -11.51 2.15 37.40
N TYR A 217 -11.36 3.18 38.24
CA TYR A 217 -10.08 3.83 38.48
C TYR A 217 -9.05 2.87 39.09
N SER A 218 -9.49 2.07 40.06
CA SER A 218 -8.66 1.03 40.69
C SER A 218 -8.18 0.01 39.65
N GLU A 219 -9.08 -0.48 38.79
CA GLU A 219 -8.75 -1.39 37.69
C GLU A 219 -7.79 -0.76 36.67
N PHE A 220 -7.98 0.52 36.34
CA PHE A 220 -7.06 1.26 35.47
C PHE A 220 -5.64 1.30 36.06
N CYS A 221 -5.50 1.59 37.35
CA CYS A 221 -4.20 1.58 38.03
C CYS A 221 -3.52 0.21 37.97
N ASP A 222 -4.29 -0.86 38.21
CA ASP A 222 -3.79 -2.24 38.16
C ASP A 222 -3.31 -2.63 36.76
N ILE A 223 -4.10 -2.33 35.73
CA ILE A 223 -3.73 -2.62 34.34
C ILE A 223 -2.51 -1.80 33.92
N LYS A 224 -2.42 -0.52 34.30
CA LYS A 224 -1.26 0.32 33.98
C LYS A 224 0.02 -0.23 34.63
N CYS A 225 -0.06 -0.63 35.89
CA CYS A 225 1.04 -1.28 36.60
C CYS A 225 1.48 -2.58 35.92
N LEU A 226 0.51 -3.42 35.52
CA LEU A 226 0.78 -4.67 34.80
C LEU A 226 1.48 -4.39 33.46
N TYR A 227 0.99 -3.43 32.69
CA TYR A 227 1.56 -3.05 31.40
C TYR A 227 3.02 -2.58 31.54
N ASP A 228 3.31 -1.70 32.50
CA ASP A 228 4.67 -1.19 32.72
C ASP A 228 5.63 -2.31 33.11
N ASN A 229 5.16 -3.27 33.91
CA ASN A 229 5.92 -4.46 34.26
C ASN A 229 6.20 -5.37 33.05
N LEU A 230 5.21 -5.58 32.19
CA LEU A 230 5.36 -6.34 30.95
C LEU A 230 6.32 -5.65 29.97
N LYS A 231 6.23 -4.32 29.84
CA LYS A 231 7.10 -3.52 28.98
C LYS A 231 8.57 -3.58 29.43
N LYS A 232 8.83 -3.52 30.73
CA LYS A 232 10.19 -3.69 31.26
C LYS A 232 10.74 -5.09 30.95
N LYS A 233 9.92 -6.12 31.09
CA LYS A 233 10.30 -7.51 30.73
C LYS A 233 10.54 -7.68 29.23
N SER A 234 9.76 -7.03 28.36
CA SER A 234 9.92 -7.13 26.90
C SER A 234 11.13 -6.37 26.37
N ILE A 235 11.48 -5.22 26.96
CA ILE A 235 12.75 -4.52 26.66
C ILE A 235 13.93 -5.45 26.95
N ASN A 236 13.90 -6.12 28.11
CA ASN A 236 14.93 -7.11 28.46
C ASN A 236 14.98 -8.27 27.45
N LEU A 237 13.83 -8.72 26.93
CA LEU A 237 13.77 -9.75 25.89
C LEU A 237 14.37 -9.25 24.56
N SER A 238 14.08 -8.01 24.15
CA SER A 238 14.69 -7.39 22.97
C SER A 238 16.21 -7.32 23.11
N ASP A 239 16.71 -6.94 24.28
CA ASP A 239 18.16 -6.87 24.55
C ASP A 239 18.80 -8.26 24.60
N GLN A 240 18.08 -9.26 25.11
CA GLN A 240 18.49 -10.67 25.04
C GLN A 240 18.56 -11.17 23.58
N VAL A 241 17.57 -10.84 22.75
CA VAL A 241 17.56 -11.20 21.32
C VAL A 241 18.66 -10.47 20.57
N LYS A 242 18.88 -9.17 20.82
CA LYS A 242 20.00 -8.41 20.25
C LYS A 242 21.35 -8.99 20.66
N SER A 243 21.54 -9.28 21.95
CA SER A 243 22.76 -9.91 22.47
C SER A 243 23.00 -11.29 21.85
N TYR A 244 21.94 -12.08 21.68
CA TYR A 244 22.01 -13.37 20.98
C TYR A 244 22.43 -13.20 19.51
N ILE A 245 21.79 -12.30 18.76
CA ILE A 245 22.15 -12.01 17.35
C ILE A 245 23.61 -11.53 17.27
N SER A 246 24.03 -10.58 18.12
CA SER A 246 25.41 -10.07 18.18
C SER A 246 26.43 -11.15 18.54
N SER A 247 26.08 -12.08 19.42
CA SER A 247 26.93 -13.22 19.78
C SER A 247 27.12 -14.21 18.63
N LYS A 248 26.17 -14.28 17.69
CA LYS A 248 26.22 -15.12 16.50
C LYS A 248 26.90 -14.45 15.31
N THR A 249 26.82 -13.13 15.19
CA THR A 249 27.51 -12.36 14.12
C THR A 249 29.02 -12.21 14.38
N ASN A 250 29.46 -12.20 15.64
CA ASN A 250 30.89 -12.17 15.97
C ASN A 250 31.65 -13.48 15.59
N GLY A 251 30.94 -14.53 15.16
CA GLY A 251 31.54 -15.75 14.62
C GLY A 251 31.86 -15.70 13.12
N PHE A 252 31.40 -14.69 12.38
CA PHE A 252 31.53 -14.63 10.91
C PHE A 252 32.63 -13.68 10.39
N SER A 253 33.33 -12.95 11.27
CA SER A 253 34.37 -12.00 10.84
C SER A 253 35.79 -12.58 10.78
N THR A 254 35.98 -13.87 11.03
CA THR A 254 37.28 -14.54 10.85
C THR A 254 37.13 -15.89 10.16
N THR A 255 36.79 -15.87 8.89
CA THR A 255 37.31 -16.88 7.93
C THR A 255 37.49 -16.19 6.59
N ARG A 256 38.73 -15.74 6.34
CA ARG A 256 39.22 -15.57 4.97
C ARG A 256 39.02 -16.91 4.27
N ILE A 257 38.04 -17.01 3.38
CA ILE A 257 38.01 -18.11 2.43
C ILE A 257 39.04 -17.78 1.36
N ASN A 258 40.21 -18.39 1.54
CA ASN A 258 41.24 -18.52 0.52
C ASN A 258 40.63 -19.18 -0.72
N HIS A 259 40.90 -18.59 -1.88
CA HIS A 259 40.96 -19.34 -3.12
C HIS A 259 41.96 -20.49 -2.97
N GLN A 260 41.49 -21.73 -3.07
CA GLN A 260 42.27 -22.84 -3.60
C GLN A 260 41.37 -24.05 -3.93
N ASN A 261 41.28 -24.30 -5.23
CA ASN A 261 41.25 -25.59 -5.92
C ASN A 261 40.57 -26.77 -5.23
N VAL A 262 39.42 -27.16 -5.79
CA VAL A 262 39.02 -28.56 -5.86
C VAL A 262 38.90 -28.94 -7.32
N VAL A 263 39.86 -29.77 -7.74
CA VAL A 263 39.85 -30.54 -8.98
C VAL A 263 38.71 -31.56 -8.89
N TYR A 264 37.86 -31.61 -9.90
CA TYR A 264 37.13 -32.83 -10.24
C TYR A 264 37.34 -33.13 -11.71
N ASP A 265 37.93 -34.30 -11.92
CA ASP A 265 38.33 -34.91 -13.16
C ASP A 265 37.11 -35.60 -13.79
N ASP A 266 36.89 -35.27 -15.06
CA ASP A 266 36.40 -36.10 -16.18
C ASP A 266 35.23 -37.08 -15.95
N ASN A 267 34.06 -36.76 -16.52
CA ASN A 267 33.66 -37.31 -17.84
C ASN A 267 32.22 -36.90 -18.27
N ASP A 268 32.17 -36.48 -19.54
CA ASP A 268 31.13 -36.62 -20.59
C ASP A 268 29.94 -35.63 -20.71
N ASP A 269 30.18 -34.61 -21.57
CA ASP A 269 29.37 -33.99 -22.65
C ASP A 269 28.04 -33.24 -22.32
N GLU A 270 28.03 -31.89 -22.23
CA GLU A 270 27.80 -30.84 -23.28
C GLU A 270 26.38 -30.87 -23.93
N GLU A 271 25.55 -29.82 -23.95
CA GLU A 271 25.80 -28.46 -24.48
C GLU A 271 24.80 -27.38 -23.95
N ILE A 272 25.35 -26.39 -23.25
CA ILE A 272 25.24 -24.90 -23.35
C ILE A 272 23.90 -24.24 -23.79
N ILE A 273 23.29 -23.44 -22.90
CA ILE A 273 22.76 -22.09 -23.22
C ILE A 273 23.23 -21.09 -22.15
N SER A 274 23.79 -19.99 -22.65
CA SER A 274 24.44 -18.90 -21.94
C SER A 274 23.47 -18.02 -21.11
N LEU A 275 23.81 -17.77 -19.84
CA LEU A 275 23.25 -16.69 -19.04
C LEU A 275 24.27 -15.55 -19.00
N SER A 276 24.06 -14.55 -19.84
CA SER A 276 24.78 -13.28 -19.78
C SER A 276 24.50 -12.57 -18.46
N ASN A 277 25.55 -12.28 -17.69
CA ASN A 277 25.53 -11.36 -16.57
C ASN A 277 24.98 -9.98 -17.01
N LYS A 278 23.75 -9.66 -16.62
CA LYS A 278 23.33 -8.26 -16.50
C LYS A 278 23.67 -7.79 -15.10
N GLN A 279 24.56 -6.80 -15.04
CA GLN A 279 24.82 -6.00 -13.85
C GLN A 279 23.48 -5.53 -13.28
N THR A 280 23.14 -5.98 -12.09
CA THR A 280 22.05 -5.40 -11.30
C THR A 280 22.58 -4.09 -10.76
N GLU A 281 22.10 -2.96 -11.30
CA GLU A 281 22.21 -1.67 -10.64
C GLU A 281 21.66 -1.80 -9.21
N ASP A 282 22.47 -1.45 -8.22
CA ASP A 282 22.10 -1.49 -6.80
C ASP A 282 20.95 -0.49 -6.54
N PHE A 283 19.71 -0.94 -6.69
CA PHE A 283 18.54 -0.17 -6.28
C PHE A 283 18.50 -0.05 -4.77
N ILE A 284 18.73 1.17 -4.25
CA ILE A 284 18.52 1.50 -2.84
C ILE A 284 17.06 1.23 -2.50
N ARG A 285 16.82 0.39 -1.50
CA ARG A 285 15.46 0.09 -1.03
C ARG A 285 14.87 1.31 -0.33
N SER A 286 13.56 1.51 -0.42
CA SER A 286 12.87 2.69 0.12
C SER A 286 13.09 2.90 1.63
N ASP A 287 13.21 1.81 2.40
CA ASP A 287 13.54 1.84 3.82
C ASP A 287 14.98 2.34 4.10
N GLN A 288 15.93 2.02 3.23
CA GLN A 288 17.30 2.54 3.29
C GLN A 288 17.35 4.05 2.94
N LEU A 289 16.52 4.50 2.00
CA LEU A 289 16.39 5.92 1.66
C LEU A 289 15.80 6.75 2.81
N TRP A 290 14.74 6.26 3.47
CA TRP A 290 14.16 6.93 4.64
C TRP A 290 15.13 6.97 5.82
N ALA A 291 15.84 5.86 6.09
CA ALA A 291 16.88 5.84 7.10
C ALA A 291 18.03 6.80 6.76
N TYR A 292 18.38 6.97 5.49
CA TYR A 292 19.38 7.93 5.04
C TYR A 292 18.93 9.39 5.24
N LEU A 293 17.71 9.73 4.79
CA LEU A 293 17.15 11.09 4.90
C LEU A 293 16.95 11.53 6.36
N LEU A 294 16.57 10.60 7.24
CA LEU A 294 16.37 10.87 8.67
C LEU A 294 17.68 10.88 9.47
N ASN A 295 18.79 10.43 8.88
CA ASN A 295 20.09 10.28 9.53
C ASN A 295 21.16 11.22 8.96
N ILE A 296 20.76 12.29 8.24
CA ILE A 296 21.70 13.31 7.74
C ILE A 296 22.25 14.09 8.94
N ASN A 297 23.38 13.62 9.44
CA ASN A 297 24.33 14.42 10.19
C ASN A 297 24.86 15.52 9.23
N PRO A 298 24.75 16.82 9.55
CA PRO A 298 25.09 17.92 8.62
C PRO A 298 26.55 17.97 8.17
N TYR A 299 27.40 17.02 8.61
CA TYR A 299 28.82 16.96 8.30
C TYR A 299 29.25 15.78 7.41
N SER A 300 28.37 14.86 7.03
CA SER A 300 28.76 13.74 6.15
C SER A 300 28.59 14.11 4.67
N LYS A 301 29.71 14.27 3.95
CA LYS A 301 29.71 14.30 2.48
C LYS A 301 29.63 12.86 1.93
N PRO A 302 28.85 12.63 0.85
CA PRO A 302 28.75 11.33 0.21
C PRO A 302 30.04 10.98 -0.55
N ASN A 303 30.47 9.72 -0.47
CA ASN A 303 31.33 9.11 -1.49
C ASN A 303 30.42 8.45 -2.52
N PHE A 304 30.48 8.91 -3.76
CA PHE A 304 30.03 8.19 -4.94
C PHE A 304 31.17 7.30 -5.46
#